data_AF-A0A9P6KRE5-F1
#
_entry.id   AF-A0A9P6KRE5-F1
#
_cell.length_a   1.000
_cell.length_b   1.000
_cell.length_c   1.000
_cell.angle_alpha   90.00
_cell.angle_beta   90.00
_cell.angle_gamma   90.00
#
_symmetry.space_group_name_H-M   'P 1'
#
loop_
_entity.id
_entity.type
_entity.pdbx_description
1 polymer ?
#
loop_
_entity_poly.entity_id
_entity_poly.type
_entity_poly.pdbx_seq_one_letter_code
_entity_poly.pdbx_strand_id
1 'polypeptide(L)'
;MAKARATSDSRVRITKRKSVKQAEKLKSGLLDVSIPQNATHLMKLAERNSTQSPLLRLPPEIRNKIWKYTVGGLEINIGEVGTVFPMKLSYATRPIGANKNLINRPRVEFHLHRVSRQTYFEVAPFIYTMNTFSFNFVSIVDRWVKCRALGQIQLVTSVNIPFRYFGLYVQGFRRTFRKKFPNIQRIGICEFSALRYRRMGETIQEMKDCIVEQVHVREGDGVVVEW
;
A
#
# COMPACT_ATOMS: atom_id res chain seq x y z
N MET A 1 -12.29 42.67 21.14
CA MET A 1 -11.76 41.94 19.96
C MET A 1 -12.81 41.94 18.86
N ALA A 2 -12.62 42.72 17.79
CA ALA A 2 -13.60 42.90 16.72
C ALA A 2 -13.48 41.79 15.66
N LYS A 3 -14.57 41.09 15.36
CA LYS A 3 -14.66 40.10 14.27
C LYS A 3 -14.93 40.82 12.95
N ALA A 4 -14.01 40.72 11.99
CA ALA A 4 -14.23 41.19 10.63
C ALA A 4 -15.34 40.36 9.95
N ARG A 5 -16.39 41.03 9.47
CA ARG A 5 -17.44 40.44 8.62
C ARG A 5 -16.89 40.32 7.20
N ALA A 6 -16.79 39.10 6.67
CA ALA A 6 -16.49 38.88 5.26
C ALA A 6 -17.69 39.36 4.42
N THR A 7 -17.53 40.48 3.72
CA THR A 7 -18.49 40.96 2.73
C THR A 7 -18.37 40.11 1.46
N SER A 8 -19.37 39.28 1.17
CA SER A 8 -19.42 38.54 -0.09
C SER A 8 -19.77 39.50 -1.22
N ASP A 9 -18.77 39.96 -1.95
CA ASP A 9 -18.98 40.71 -3.19
C ASP A 9 -19.50 39.76 -4.27
N SER A 10 -20.79 39.86 -4.58
CA SER A 10 -21.50 39.04 -5.56
C SER A 10 -21.02 39.27 -7.00
N ARG A 11 -20.13 40.23 -7.24
CA ARG A 11 -19.55 40.52 -8.56
C ARG A 11 -18.28 39.73 -8.88
N VAL A 12 -17.70 39.01 -7.91
CA VAL A 12 -16.53 38.16 -8.17
C VAL A 12 -16.99 36.84 -8.80
N ARG A 13 -17.08 36.82 -10.14
CA ARG A 13 -17.37 35.61 -10.93
C ARG A 13 -16.20 34.63 -10.77
N ILE A 14 -16.34 33.66 -9.87
CA ILE A 14 -15.39 32.55 -9.70
C ILE A 14 -15.37 31.74 -11.01
N THR A 15 -14.40 32.01 -11.88
CA THR A 15 -14.13 31.17 -13.03
C THR A 15 -13.54 29.86 -12.52
N LYS A 16 -14.33 28.78 -12.55
CA LYS A 16 -13.84 27.43 -12.23
C LYS A 16 -12.67 27.15 -13.17
N ARG A 17 -11.44 27.10 -12.63
CA ARG A 17 -10.25 26.66 -13.37
C ARG A 17 -10.60 25.32 -14.02
N LYS A 18 -10.47 25.22 -15.35
CA LYS A 18 -10.60 23.93 -16.04
C LYS A 18 -9.70 22.94 -15.31
N SER A 19 -10.28 21.88 -14.77
CA SER A 19 -9.49 20.85 -14.09
C SER A 19 -8.46 20.33 -15.08
N VAL A 20 -7.20 20.31 -14.66
CA VAL A 20 -6.12 19.72 -15.47
C VAL A 20 -6.58 18.30 -15.80
N LYS A 21 -6.68 17.97 -17.09
CA LYS A 21 -7.11 16.65 -17.56
C LYS A 21 -6.23 15.61 -16.85
N GLN A 22 -6.83 14.79 -15.99
CA GLN A 22 -6.08 13.75 -15.29
C GLN A 22 -5.47 12.82 -16.35
N ALA A 23 -4.25 12.36 -16.09
CA ALA A 23 -3.62 11.38 -16.97
C ALA A 23 -4.48 10.12 -17.05
N GLU A 24 -4.51 9.53 -18.24
CA GLU A 24 -5.33 8.35 -18.52
C GLU A 24 -4.84 7.15 -17.69
N LYS A 25 -5.76 6.25 -17.36
CA LYS A 25 -5.48 5.05 -16.59
C LYS A 25 -5.65 3.83 -17.49
N LEU A 26 -4.76 2.86 -17.33
CA LEU A 26 -4.89 1.55 -17.97
C LEU A 26 -6.13 0.81 -17.43
N LYS A 27 -6.56 -0.26 -18.11
CA LYS A 27 -7.65 -1.14 -17.63
C LYS A 27 -7.37 -1.72 -16.24
N SER A 28 -6.09 -1.87 -15.87
CA SER A 28 -5.65 -2.28 -14.53
C SER A 28 -5.86 -1.20 -13.46
N GLY A 29 -6.17 0.04 -13.85
CA GLY A 29 -6.31 1.22 -12.99
C GLY A 29 -4.99 1.89 -12.63
N LEU A 30 -3.85 1.37 -13.09
CA LEU A 30 -2.55 2.04 -13.01
C LEU A 30 -2.50 3.23 -13.99
N LEU A 31 -1.62 4.19 -13.72
CA LEU A 31 -1.41 5.33 -14.60
C LEU A 31 -0.84 4.86 -15.94
N ASP A 32 -1.41 5.33 -17.05
CA ASP A 32 -0.74 5.22 -18.33
C ASP A 32 0.39 6.24 -18.38
N VAL A 33 1.61 5.73 -18.50
CA VAL A 33 2.84 6.54 -18.56
C VAL A 33 3.27 6.83 -19.99
N SER A 34 2.55 6.30 -20.98
CA SER A 34 2.78 6.63 -22.38
C SER A 34 2.65 8.14 -22.60
N ILE A 35 3.54 8.69 -23.43
CA ILE A 35 3.48 10.09 -23.84
C ILE A 35 2.79 10.09 -25.21
N PRO A 36 1.60 10.70 -25.35
CA PRO A 36 0.94 10.80 -26.64
C PRO A 36 1.86 11.49 -27.66
N GLN A 37 1.94 10.98 -28.89
CA GLN A 37 2.82 11.51 -29.93
C GLN A 37 2.53 12.99 -30.26
N ASN A 38 1.28 13.42 -30.09
CA ASN A 38 0.86 14.81 -30.30
C ASN A 38 1.15 15.74 -29.09
N ALA A 39 1.64 15.22 -27.96
CA ALA A 39 1.90 15.99 -26.76
C ALA A 39 3.34 16.52 -26.71
N THR A 40 3.72 17.35 -27.69
CA THR A 40 5.08 17.91 -27.85
C THR A 40 5.63 18.53 -26.56
N HIS A 41 4.80 19.22 -25.79
CA HIS A 41 5.20 19.81 -24.50
C HIS A 41 5.63 18.75 -23.46
N LEU A 42 4.94 17.61 -23.39
CA LEU A 42 5.27 16.55 -22.44
C LEU A 42 6.55 15.82 -22.84
N MET A 43 6.79 15.67 -24.15
CA MET A 43 8.06 15.15 -24.66
C MET A 43 9.23 16.06 -24.27
N LYS A 44 9.10 17.38 -24.50
CA LYS A 44 10.11 18.37 -24.07
C LYS A 44 10.33 18.35 -22.55
N LEU A 45 9.28 18.18 -21.75
CA LEU A 45 9.41 18.06 -20.30
C LEU A 45 10.13 16.77 -19.89
N ALA A 46 9.84 15.65 -20.55
CA ALA A 46 10.51 14.38 -20.30
C ALA A 46 12.00 14.45 -20.67
N GLU A 47 12.34 15.04 -21.81
CA GLU A 47 13.72 15.29 -22.25
C GLU A 47 14.46 16.23 -21.30
N ARG A 48 13.82 17.33 -20.88
CA ARG A 48 14.39 18.23 -19.87
C ARG A 48 14.63 17.51 -18.56
N ASN A 49 13.68 16.68 -18.11
CA ASN A 49 13.81 15.91 -16.88
C ASN A 49 14.96 14.90 -16.97
N SER A 50 15.10 14.20 -18.10
CA SER A 50 16.18 13.22 -18.27
C SER A 50 17.57 13.87 -18.39
N THR A 51 17.66 15.11 -18.86
CA THR A 51 18.94 15.81 -19.06
C THR A 51 19.33 16.77 -17.92
N GLN A 52 18.35 17.35 -17.22
CA GLN A 52 18.62 18.38 -16.20
C GLN A 52 18.42 17.87 -14.78
N SER A 53 17.59 16.84 -14.56
CA SER A 53 17.40 16.30 -13.21
C SER A 53 18.63 15.48 -12.80
N PRO A 54 19.32 15.82 -11.69
CA PRO A 54 20.43 15.01 -11.18
C PRO A 54 20.02 13.57 -10.91
N LEU A 55 18.78 13.36 -10.44
CA LEU A 55 18.26 12.04 -10.08
C LEU A 55 17.86 11.21 -11.31
N LEU A 56 17.23 11.83 -12.31
CA LEU A 56 16.76 11.10 -13.51
C LEU A 56 17.86 10.87 -14.54
N ARG A 57 19.00 11.56 -14.43
CA ARG A 57 20.22 11.30 -15.21
C ARG A 57 20.98 10.04 -14.76
N LEU A 58 20.77 9.58 -13.52
CA LEU A 58 21.44 8.39 -13.03
C LEU A 58 21.01 7.16 -13.85
N PRO A 59 21.87 6.14 -14.02
CA PRO A 59 21.46 4.88 -14.63
C PRO A 59 20.25 4.25 -13.90
N PRO A 60 19.34 3.57 -14.61
CA PRO A 60 18.16 2.95 -14.01
C PRO A 60 18.46 2.02 -12.82
N GLU A 61 19.61 1.34 -12.82
CA GLU A 61 20.05 0.45 -11.75
C GLU A 61 20.30 1.21 -10.45
N ILE A 62 20.93 2.38 -10.54
CA ILE A 62 21.20 3.25 -9.39
C ILE A 62 19.89 3.85 -8.89
N ARG A 63 19.01 4.32 -9.78
CA ARG A 63 17.69 4.82 -9.39
C ARG A 63 16.87 3.75 -8.68
N ASN A 64 16.85 2.53 -9.22
CA ASN A 64 16.18 1.40 -8.58
C ASN A 64 16.73 1.13 -7.17
N LYS A 65 18.05 1.16 -6.97
CA LYS A 65 18.63 1.03 -5.61
C LYS A 65 18.13 2.13 -4.68
N ILE A 66 18.15 3.40 -5.13
CA ILE A 66 17.63 4.54 -4.35
C ILE A 66 16.17 4.31 -3.99
N TRP A 67 15.32 3.94 -4.95
CA TRP A 67 13.91 3.68 -4.73
C TRP A 67 13.65 2.55 -3.74
N LYS A 68 14.37 1.43 -3.87
CA LYS A 68 14.29 0.31 -2.92
C LYS A 68 14.59 0.74 -1.49
N TYR A 69 15.65 1.53 -1.28
CA TYR A 69 15.98 2.07 0.04
C TYR A 69 14.98 3.11 0.54
N THR A 70 14.35 3.86 -0.37
CA THR A 70 13.47 4.97 0.02
C THR A 70 12.07 4.49 0.38
N VAL A 71 11.52 3.52 -0.36
CA VAL A 71 10.11 3.10 -0.22
C VAL A 71 9.92 1.61 0.08
N GLY A 72 10.98 0.81 0.12
CA GLY A 72 10.93 -0.64 0.36
C GLY A 72 11.44 -1.03 1.76
N GLY A 73 11.21 -2.29 2.13
CA GLY A 73 11.68 -2.86 3.40
C GLY A 73 10.89 -2.37 4.61
N LEU A 74 9.63 -1.95 4.41
CA LEU A 74 8.79 -1.39 5.46
C LEU A 74 7.60 -2.29 5.75
N GLU A 75 7.21 -2.33 7.01
CA GLU A 75 5.87 -2.71 7.39
C GLU A 75 4.99 -1.45 7.45
N ILE A 76 3.92 -1.47 6.67
CA ILE A 76 2.93 -0.41 6.57
C ILE A 76 1.69 -0.85 7.35
N ASN A 77 1.56 -0.37 8.58
CA ASN A 77 0.39 -0.62 9.41
C ASN A 77 -0.73 0.34 9.01
N ILE A 78 -1.84 -0.20 8.54
CA ILE A 78 -3.00 0.53 8.05
C ILE A 78 -4.10 0.41 9.10
N GLY A 79 -4.62 1.56 9.51
CA GLY A 79 -5.71 1.65 10.46
C GLY A 79 -6.60 2.86 10.19
N GLU A 80 -7.56 3.10 11.07
CA GLU A 80 -8.41 4.29 11.05
C GLU A 80 -7.92 5.30 12.10
N VAL A 81 -7.91 6.57 11.72
CA VAL A 81 -7.71 7.69 12.65
C VAL A 81 -8.92 8.61 12.57
N GLY A 82 -9.39 9.02 13.75
CA GLY A 82 -10.52 9.93 13.94
C GLY A 82 -11.73 9.25 14.60
N THR A 83 -12.47 10.02 15.37
CA THR A 83 -13.72 9.61 16.03
C THR A 83 -14.96 9.93 15.20
N VAL A 84 -14.82 10.69 14.11
CA VAL A 84 -15.94 11.22 13.33
C VAL A 84 -16.01 10.55 11.96
N PHE A 85 -17.20 10.06 11.59
CA PHE A 85 -17.46 9.48 10.28
C PHE A 85 -17.46 10.56 9.18
N PRO A 86 -16.89 10.28 7.99
CA PRO A 86 -16.27 9.02 7.59
C PRO A 86 -14.82 8.91 8.09
N MET A 87 -14.50 7.80 8.78
CA MET A 87 -13.14 7.55 9.26
C MET A 87 -12.16 7.57 8.08
N LYS A 88 -11.02 8.24 8.21
CA LYS A 88 -10.00 8.28 7.17
C LYS A 88 -9.00 7.15 7.41
N LEU A 89 -8.64 6.43 6.34
CA LEU A 89 -7.53 5.50 6.40
C LEU A 89 -6.25 6.28 6.72
N SER A 90 -5.57 5.84 7.74
CA SER A 90 -4.25 6.30 8.16
C SER A 90 -3.26 5.16 8.02
N TYR A 91 -1.98 5.50 8.00
CA TYR A 91 -0.93 4.50 8.02
C TYR A 91 0.23 4.97 8.88
N ALA A 92 0.92 4.00 9.46
CA ALA A 92 2.20 4.16 10.11
C ALA A 92 3.21 3.21 9.47
N THR A 93 4.45 3.67 9.31
CA THR A 93 5.55 2.89 8.74
C THR A 93 6.54 2.51 9.82
N ARG A 94 7.13 1.32 9.69
CA ARG A 94 8.34 0.92 10.41
C ARG A 94 9.21 0.03 9.54
N PRO A 95 10.55 0.01 9.70
CA PRO A 95 11.38 -0.96 9.01
C PRO A 95 10.98 -2.40 9.41
N ILE A 96 11.02 -3.33 8.47
CA ILE A 96 10.78 -4.76 8.74
C ILE A 96 11.88 -5.27 9.69
N GLY A 97 11.50 -6.09 10.68
CA GLY A 97 12.42 -6.59 11.70
C GLY A 97 12.78 -5.59 12.80
N ALA A 98 12.36 -4.32 12.69
CA ALA A 98 12.62 -3.34 13.73
C ALA A 98 11.89 -3.65 15.04
N ASN A 99 12.56 -3.45 16.17
CA ASN A 99 11.95 -3.58 17.49
C ASN A 99 10.77 -2.59 17.63
N LYS A 100 9.64 -3.06 18.18
CA LYS A 100 8.40 -2.28 18.36
C LYS A 100 8.59 -1.01 19.19
N ASN A 101 9.64 -0.99 20.02
CA ASN A 101 9.96 0.10 20.94
C ASN A 101 10.70 1.29 20.32
N LEU A 102 10.96 1.29 19.00
CA LEU A 102 11.58 2.45 18.36
C LEU A 102 10.61 3.64 18.34
N ILE A 103 10.95 4.65 19.15
CA ILE A 103 10.23 5.92 19.32
C ILE A 103 10.28 6.73 18.01
N ASN A 104 11.39 6.63 17.25
CA ASN A 104 11.59 7.38 16.01
C ASN A 104 11.29 6.50 14.80
N ARG A 105 10.03 6.54 14.33
CA ARG A 105 9.65 5.88 13.08
C ARG A 105 9.96 6.81 11.91
N PRO A 106 10.82 6.41 10.95
CA PRO A 106 11.03 7.21 9.76
C PRO A 106 9.69 7.39 9.05
N ARG A 107 9.31 8.65 8.83
CA ARG A 107 8.14 8.98 8.01
C ARG A 107 8.54 8.75 6.57
N VAL A 108 8.07 7.65 5.99
CA VAL A 108 8.30 7.40 4.57
C VAL A 108 7.23 8.13 3.78
N GLU A 109 7.68 9.09 2.99
CA GLU A 109 6.78 9.83 2.12
C GLU A 109 6.51 9.02 0.85
N PHE A 110 5.37 8.33 0.82
CA PHE A 110 4.85 7.69 -0.39
C PHE A 110 4.36 8.70 -1.43
N HIS A 111 4.90 9.92 -1.47
CA HIS A 111 4.51 10.96 -2.42
C HIS A 111 5.43 11.03 -3.64
N LEU A 112 6.57 10.34 -3.62
CA LEU A 112 7.53 10.35 -4.74
C LEU A 112 6.91 9.92 -6.07
N HIS A 113 6.06 8.88 -6.06
CA HIS A 113 5.37 8.42 -7.27
C HIS A 113 4.39 9.46 -7.86
N ARG A 114 4.12 10.58 -7.17
CA ARG A 114 3.23 11.65 -7.65
C ARG A 114 3.97 12.79 -8.35
N VAL A 115 5.30 12.81 -8.31
CA VAL A 115 6.12 13.92 -8.83
C VAL A 115 6.18 13.92 -10.35
N SER A 116 6.41 12.76 -10.96
CA SER A 116 6.49 12.60 -12.41
C SER A 116 5.99 11.22 -12.86
N ARG A 117 5.64 11.06 -14.14
CA ARG A 117 5.25 9.76 -14.71
C ARG A 117 6.37 8.74 -14.66
N GLN A 118 7.61 9.16 -14.90
CA GLN A 118 8.78 8.28 -14.82
C GLN A 118 8.96 7.76 -13.39
N THR A 119 8.92 8.67 -12.39
CA THR A 119 9.01 8.28 -10.98
C THR A 119 7.83 7.40 -10.56
N TYR A 120 6.62 7.65 -11.09
CA TYR A 120 5.48 6.76 -10.86
C TYR A 120 5.78 5.34 -11.31
N PHE A 121 6.23 5.18 -12.56
CA PHE A 121 6.52 3.87 -13.15
C PHE A 121 7.60 3.12 -12.37
N GLU A 122 8.67 3.81 -11.98
CA GLU A 122 9.80 3.20 -11.28
C GLU A 122 9.49 2.89 -9.80
N VAL A 123 8.79 3.77 -9.10
CA VAL A 123 8.60 3.68 -7.64
C VAL A 123 7.36 2.90 -7.24
N ALA A 124 6.26 3.01 -7.99
CA ALA A 124 4.99 2.42 -7.59
C ALA A 124 5.07 0.90 -7.35
N PRO A 125 5.77 0.10 -8.19
CA PRO A 125 5.92 -1.34 -7.93
C PRO A 125 6.60 -1.67 -6.61
N PHE A 126 7.63 -0.92 -6.21
CA PHE A 126 8.37 -1.16 -4.96
C PHE A 126 7.51 -0.92 -3.73
N ILE A 127 6.56 0.02 -3.78
CA ILE A 127 5.63 0.28 -2.67
C ILE A 127 4.82 -0.99 -2.32
N TYR A 128 4.45 -1.81 -3.30
CA TYR A 128 3.60 -2.97 -3.08
C TYR A 128 4.38 -4.29 -2.96
N THR A 129 5.48 -4.42 -3.70
CA THR A 129 6.25 -5.68 -3.79
C THR A 129 7.29 -5.85 -2.69
N MET A 130 7.75 -4.75 -2.08
CA MET A 130 8.84 -4.77 -1.10
C MET A 130 8.41 -4.39 0.31
N ASN A 131 7.11 -4.27 0.56
CA ASN A 131 6.58 -3.90 1.86
C ASN A 131 5.58 -4.93 2.35
N THR A 132 5.43 -5.03 3.66
CA THR A 132 4.41 -5.83 4.30
C THR A 132 3.26 -4.95 4.75
N PHE A 133 2.05 -5.21 4.27
CA PHE A 133 0.87 -4.46 4.68
C PHE A 133 0.21 -5.12 5.89
N SER A 134 0.17 -4.43 7.02
CA SER A 134 -0.49 -4.90 8.24
C SER A 134 -1.78 -4.14 8.48
N PHE A 135 -2.77 -4.82 9.06
CA PHE A 135 -4.08 -4.24 9.34
C PHE A 135 -4.47 -4.52 10.78
N ASN A 136 -5.18 -3.58 11.40
CA ASN A 136 -5.70 -3.74 12.77
C ASN A 136 -7.09 -4.38 12.81
N PHE A 137 -7.94 -4.16 11.80
CA PHE A 137 -9.30 -4.71 11.75
C PHE A 137 -9.67 -5.29 10.38
N VAL A 138 -10.66 -6.19 10.41
CA VAL A 138 -11.23 -6.86 9.25
C VAL A 138 -11.78 -5.87 8.22
N SER A 139 -12.54 -4.87 8.70
CA SER A 139 -13.13 -3.82 7.85
C SER A 139 -12.07 -3.00 7.11
N ILE A 140 -10.91 -2.77 7.72
CA ILE A 140 -9.81 -2.03 7.10
C ILE A 140 -9.22 -2.81 5.93
N VAL A 141 -9.03 -4.13 6.08
CA VAL A 141 -8.56 -4.98 4.98
C VAL A 141 -9.51 -4.86 3.79
N ASP A 142 -10.80 -5.03 4.01
CA ASP A 142 -11.79 -5.00 2.93
C ASP A 142 -11.90 -3.62 2.28
N ARG A 143 -11.92 -2.55 3.10
CA ARG A 143 -11.95 -1.18 2.61
C ARG A 143 -10.68 -0.82 1.82
N TRP A 144 -9.52 -1.18 2.33
CA TRP A 144 -8.25 -0.92 1.66
C TRP A 144 -8.19 -1.63 0.31
N VAL A 145 -8.58 -2.91 0.24
CA VAL A 145 -8.64 -3.67 -1.01
C VAL A 145 -9.60 -3.01 -2.01
N LYS A 146 -10.80 -2.61 -1.55
CA LYS A 146 -11.80 -1.94 -2.39
C LYS A 146 -11.32 -0.58 -2.95
N CYS A 147 -10.43 0.10 -2.24
CA CYS A 147 -9.89 1.40 -2.63
C CYS A 147 -8.59 1.32 -3.46
N ARG A 148 -8.25 0.16 -4.01
CA ARG A 148 -7.04 -0.04 -4.82
C ARG A 148 -7.39 -0.49 -6.23
N ALA A 149 -6.59 -0.01 -7.17
CA ALA A 149 -6.66 -0.47 -8.55
C ALA A 149 -6.23 -1.94 -8.63
N LEU A 150 -6.79 -2.69 -9.59
CA LEU A 150 -6.46 -4.11 -9.78
C LEU A 150 -4.95 -4.33 -9.95
N GLY A 151 -4.29 -3.48 -10.75
CA GLY A 151 -2.83 -3.57 -10.95
C GLY A 151 -2.03 -3.32 -9.67
N GLN A 152 -2.54 -2.52 -8.73
CA GLN A 152 -1.89 -2.33 -7.42
C GLN A 152 -2.05 -3.57 -6.54
N ILE A 153 -3.25 -4.17 -6.54
CA ILE A 153 -3.54 -5.40 -5.80
C ILE A 153 -2.69 -6.58 -6.31
N GLN A 154 -2.49 -6.66 -7.62
CA GLN A 154 -1.61 -7.66 -8.23
C GLN A 154 -0.14 -7.51 -7.81
N LEU A 155 0.30 -6.32 -7.40
CA LEU A 155 1.68 -6.10 -6.97
C LEU A 155 1.90 -6.41 -5.47
N VAL A 156 0.84 -6.73 -4.71
CA VAL A 156 0.96 -7.06 -3.29
C VAL A 156 1.52 -8.46 -3.13
N THR A 157 2.69 -8.57 -2.49
CA THR A 157 3.40 -9.83 -2.24
C THR A 157 3.37 -10.27 -0.78
N SER A 158 3.11 -9.35 0.17
CA SER A 158 3.24 -9.61 1.60
C SER A 158 2.20 -8.88 2.44
N VAL A 159 1.49 -9.60 3.32
CA VAL A 159 0.48 -9.04 4.22
C VAL A 159 0.56 -9.64 5.63
N ASN A 160 0.23 -8.85 6.66
CA ASN A 160 -0.03 -9.31 8.02
C ASN A 160 -1.54 -9.18 8.29
N ILE A 161 -2.18 -10.29 8.67
CA ILE A 161 -3.63 -10.35 8.84
C ILE A 161 -4.05 -10.24 10.32
N PRO A 162 -5.09 -9.45 10.63
CA PRO A 162 -5.64 -9.42 11.99
C PRO A 162 -6.20 -10.80 12.37
N PHE A 163 -6.09 -11.19 13.64
CA PHE A 163 -6.57 -12.49 14.12
C PHE A 163 -8.05 -12.74 13.79
N ARG A 164 -8.91 -11.71 13.89
CA ARG A 164 -10.33 -11.82 13.52
C ARG A 164 -10.53 -12.10 12.04
N TYR A 165 -9.66 -11.55 11.18
CA TYR A 165 -9.71 -11.83 9.75
C TYR A 165 -9.33 -13.29 9.49
N PHE A 166 -8.29 -13.78 10.17
CA PHE A 166 -7.86 -15.17 10.06
C PHE A 166 -8.95 -16.16 10.51
N GLY A 167 -9.68 -15.85 11.58
CA GLY A 167 -10.79 -16.71 12.01
C GLY A 167 -11.92 -16.83 10.98
N LEU A 168 -12.33 -15.71 10.39
CA LEU A 168 -13.29 -15.72 9.28
C LEU A 168 -12.74 -16.43 8.04
N TYR A 169 -11.43 -16.37 7.84
CA TYR A 169 -10.75 -17.12 6.80
C TYR A 169 -10.88 -18.61 7.06
N VAL A 170 -10.41 -19.14 8.19
CA VAL A 170 -10.47 -20.59 8.52
C VAL A 170 -11.89 -21.15 8.41
N GLN A 171 -12.90 -20.37 8.82
CA GLN A 171 -14.31 -20.76 8.73
C GLN A 171 -14.89 -20.77 7.29
N GLY A 172 -14.12 -20.38 6.28
CA GLY A 172 -14.56 -20.35 4.89
C GLY A 172 -15.33 -19.07 4.49
N PHE A 173 -15.56 -18.13 5.40
CA PHE A 173 -16.24 -16.87 5.10
C PHE A 173 -15.38 -15.89 4.29
N ARG A 174 -14.07 -16.12 4.18
CA ARG A 174 -13.17 -15.34 3.32
C ARG A 174 -12.62 -16.19 2.18
N ARG A 175 -12.51 -15.54 1.00
CA ARG A 175 -11.80 -16.07 -0.17
C ARG A 175 -10.33 -16.30 0.19
N THR A 176 -9.68 -17.19 -0.57
CA THR A 176 -8.23 -17.40 -0.47
C THR A 176 -7.45 -16.11 -0.71
N PHE A 177 -6.28 -15.99 -0.08
CA PHE A 177 -5.41 -14.85 -0.25
C PHE A 177 -4.95 -14.74 -1.69
N ARG A 178 -4.63 -15.83 -2.39
CA ARG A 178 -4.32 -15.79 -3.83
C ARG A 178 -5.45 -15.23 -4.70
N LYS A 179 -6.72 -15.49 -4.37
CA LYS A 179 -7.85 -14.88 -5.10
C LYS A 179 -7.93 -13.37 -4.88
N LYS A 180 -7.49 -12.88 -3.72
CA LYS A 180 -7.52 -11.44 -3.36
C LYS A 180 -6.23 -10.72 -3.78
N PHE A 181 -5.10 -11.40 -3.72
CA PHE A 181 -3.73 -10.94 -3.97
C PHE A 181 -3.03 -12.01 -4.84
N PRO A 182 -3.15 -11.96 -6.17
CA PRO A 182 -2.71 -13.03 -7.06
C PRO A 182 -1.24 -13.44 -6.90
N ASN A 183 -0.38 -12.47 -6.59
CA ASN A 183 1.07 -12.66 -6.45
C ASN A 183 1.51 -12.68 -4.97
N ILE A 184 0.62 -13.04 -4.05
CA ILE A 184 0.99 -13.18 -2.64
C ILE A 184 2.06 -14.27 -2.47
N GLN A 185 3.11 -13.93 -1.74
CA GLN A 185 4.24 -14.80 -1.42
C GLN A 185 4.37 -15.03 0.08
N ARG A 186 3.96 -14.07 0.91
CA ARG A 186 4.06 -14.15 2.37
C ARG A 186 2.75 -13.75 3.07
N ILE A 187 2.33 -14.54 4.05
CA ILE A 187 1.21 -14.25 4.95
C ILE A 187 1.72 -14.28 6.40
N GLY A 188 1.70 -13.14 7.07
CA GLY A 188 1.96 -13.05 8.50
C GLY A 188 0.69 -13.20 9.31
N ILE A 189 0.70 -14.10 10.29
CA ILE A 189 -0.43 -14.44 11.14
C ILE A 189 -0.15 -13.93 12.55
N CYS A 190 -1.07 -13.14 13.08
CA CYS A 190 -0.97 -12.64 14.44
C CYS A 190 -0.85 -13.79 15.46
N GLU A 191 0.12 -13.72 16.38
CA GLU A 191 0.34 -14.72 17.43
C GLU A 191 -0.90 -15.02 18.30
N PHE A 192 -1.78 -14.03 18.47
CA PHE A 192 -3.07 -14.22 19.16
C PHE A 192 -3.96 -15.27 18.48
N SER A 193 -3.77 -15.55 17.20
CA SER A 193 -4.48 -16.62 16.50
C SER A 193 -4.12 -17.98 17.11
N ALA A 194 -2.84 -18.27 17.30
CA ALA A 194 -2.42 -19.54 17.92
C ALA A 194 -2.95 -19.66 19.35
N LEU A 195 -2.84 -18.60 20.16
CA LEU A 195 -3.38 -18.61 21.53
C LEU A 195 -4.89 -18.85 21.59
N ARG A 196 -5.65 -18.33 20.61
CA ARG A 196 -7.11 -18.42 20.60
C ARG A 196 -7.61 -19.79 20.13
N TYR A 197 -6.90 -20.45 19.22
CA TYR A 197 -7.30 -21.72 18.63
C TYR A 197 -6.73 -22.95 19.35
N ARG A 198 -5.74 -22.75 20.23
CA ARG A 198 -5.11 -23.81 21.02
C ARG A 198 -6.12 -24.57 21.88
N ARG A 199 -6.11 -25.90 21.79
CA ARG A 199 -6.90 -26.78 22.66
C ARG A 199 -6.18 -27.01 24.00
N MET A 200 -6.92 -27.51 24.98
CA MET A 200 -6.32 -27.87 26.28
C MET A 200 -5.30 -29.00 26.07
N GLY A 201 -4.07 -28.81 26.55
CA GLY A 201 -2.98 -29.78 26.40
C GLY A 201 -2.06 -29.54 25.20
N GLU A 202 -2.48 -28.76 24.20
CA GLU A 202 -1.60 -28.38 23.08
C GLU A 202 -0.61 -27.29 23.49
N THR A 203 0.61 -27.38 22.98
CA THR A 203 1.61 -26.31 23.06
C THR A 203 1.28 -25.20 22.06
N ILE A 204 1.88 -24.01 22.24
CA ILE A 204 1.72 -22.92 21.29
C ILE A 204 2.34 -23.27 19.93
N GLN A 205 3.46 -23.99 19.92
CA GLN A 205 4.17 -24.35 18.70
C GLN A 205 3.36 -25.34 17.85
N GLU A 206 2.78 -26.38 18.46
CA GLU A 206 1.90 -27.33 17.74
C GLU A 206 0.70 -26.61 17.09
N MET A 207 0.11 -25.64 17.79
CA MET A 207 -0.97 -24.84 17.22
C MET A 207 -0.48 -23.91 16.09
N LYS A 208 0.74 -23.38 16.20
CA LYS A 208 1.37 -22.61 15.12
C LYS A 208 1.55 -23.51 13.88
N ASP A 209 2.10 -24.70 14.04
CA ASP A 209 2.34 -25.63 12.93
C ASP A 209 1.03 -26.07 12.27
N CYS A 210 0.00 -26.37 13.07
CA CYS A 210 -1.34 -26.67 12.55
C CYS A 210 -1.95 -25.51 11.74
N ILE A 211 -1.75 -24.26 12.16
CA ILE A 211 -2.19 -23.08 11.41
C ILE A 211 -1.43 -22.94 10.08
N VAL A 212 -0.12 -23.18 10.08
CA VAL A 212 0.70 -23.15 8.85
C VAL A 212 0.19 -24.18 7.86
N GLU A 213 -0.02 -25.43 8.31
CA GLU A 213 -0.56 -26.51 7.49
C GLU A 213 -1.94 -26.15 6.92
N GLN A 214 -2.86 -25.62 7.73
CA GLN A 214 -4.18 -25.18 7.25
C GLN A 214 -4.09 -24.09 6.17
N VAL A 215 -3.12 -23.18 6.27
CA VAL A 215 -2.90 -22.15 5.25
C VAL A 215 -2.33 -22.78 3.98
N HIS A 216 -1.36 -23.69 4.07
CA HIS A 216 -0.81 -24.39 2.91
C HIS A 216 -1.85 -25.24 2.18
N VAL A 217 -2.73 -25.95 2.90
CA VAL A 217 -3.85 -26.69 2.29
C VAL A 217 -4.75 -25.78 1.44
N ARG A 218 -4.91 -24.51 1.83
CA ARG A 218 -5.81 -23.57 1.15
C ARG A 218 -5.15 -22.68 0.11
N GLU A 219 -3.89 -22.31 0.32
CA GLU A 219 -3.13 -21.40 -0.55
C GLU A 219 -2.07 -22.10 -1.41
N GLY A 220 -1.76 -23.36 -1.15
CA GLY A 220 -0.66 -24.12 -1.75
C GLY A 220 0.71 -23.80 -1.14
N ASP A 221 1.69 -24.66 -1.42
CA ASP A 221 3.04 -24.63 -0.80
C ASP A 221 3.90 -23.42 -1.18
N GLY A 222 3.51 -22.68 -2.22
CA GLY A 222 4.24 -21.49 -2.69
C GLY A 222 4.05 -20.23 -1.85
N VAL A 223 3.49 -20.33 -0.64
CA VAL A 223 3.30 -19.20 0.28
C VAL A 223 4.06 -19.44 1.58
N VAL A 224 4.88 -18.47 1.97
CA VAL A 224 5.56 -18.44 3.26
C VAL A 224 4.60 -17.94 4.33
N VAL A 225 4.44 -18.70 5.42
CA VAL A 225 3.62 -18.32 6.57
C VAL A 225 4.54 -17.94 7.74
N GLU A 226 4.34 -16.75 8.30
CA GLU A 226 5.17 -16.21 9.40
C GLU A 226 4.29 -15.72 10.57
N TRP A 227 4.91 -15.47 11.72
CA TRP A 227 4.26 -15.08 12.99
C TRP A 227 4.57 -13.65 13.43
#